data_AF-A0A2G2LVF2-F1
#
_entry.id   AF-A0A2G2LVF2-F1
#
_cell.length_a   1.000
_cell.length_b   1.000
_cell.length_c   1.000
_cell.angle_alpha   90.00
_cell.angle_beta   90.00
_cell.angle_gamma   90.00
#
_symmetry.space_group_name_H-M   'P 1'
#
loop_
_entity.id
_entity.type
_entity.pdbx_description
1 polymer ?
#
loop_
_entity_poly.entity_id
_entity_poly.type
_entity_poly.pdbx_seq_one_letter_code
_entity_poly.pdbx_strand_id
1 'polypeptide(L)'
;MVIPAPASAQDRTFLSAVMVRNRLLSQNNSPLIMDIYTQGVHARRTYTLYKMAFRDIDKIGIYASQSESYDLKTWWKTSEGAKSVVTEVVGMLWVKCCFKPGEQGSHQEKWGLVKNQK
;
A
#
# COMPACT_ATOMS: atom_id res chain seq x y z
N MET A 1 6.75 -8.18 -15.04
CA MET A 1 7.93 -7.45 -14.53
C MET A 1 7.95 -7.56 -13.01
N VAL A 2 9.11 -7.76 -12.38
CA VAL A 2 9.27 -7.71 -10.92
C VAL A 2 10.02 -6.42 -10.55
N ILE A 3 9.54 -5.71 -9.53
CA ILE A 3 10.14 -4.45 -9.06
C ILE A 3 10.52 -4.63 -7.59
N PRO A 4 11.82 -4.64 -7.23
CA PRO A 4 12.25 -4.77 -5.84
C PRO A 4 11.97 -3.48 -5.06
N ALA A 5 11.57 -3.63 -3.80
CA ALA A 5 11.55 -2.54 -2.83
C ALA A 5 12.68 -2.75 -1.82
N PRO A 6 13.61 -1.79 -1.65
CA PRO A 6 14.70 -1.94 -0.70
C PRO A 6 14.21 -1.93 0.76
N ALA A 7 15.01 -2.48 1.67
CA ALA A 7 14.74 -2.39 3.10
C ALA A 7 14.77 -0.92 3.54
N SER A 8 13.70 -0.45 4.16
CA SER A 8 13.50 0.96 4.53
C SER A 8 12.73 1.07 5.84
N ALA A 9 12.90 2.18 6.55
CA ALA A 9 12.05 2.53 7.70
C ALA A 9 10.66 3.01 7.28
N GLN A 10 10.43 3.16 5.98
CA GLN A 10 9.14 3.53 5.40
C GLN A 10 8.11 2.38 5.49
N ASP A 11 6.82 2.72 5.40
CA ASP A 11 5.79 1.71 5.15
C ASP A 11 6.13 0.93 3.86
N ARG A 12 6.24 -0.39 4.00
CA ARG A 12 6.74 -1.28 2.94
C ARG A 12 5.81 -1.30 1.73
N THR A 13 4.50 -1.22 1.95
CA THR A 13 3.50 -1.23 0.87
C THR A 13 3.52 0.11 0.14
N PHE A 14 3.62 1.23 0.87
CA PHE A 14 3.82 2.55 0.26
C PHE A 14 5.10 2.62 -0.57
N LEU A 15 6.22 2.16 -0.01
CA LEU A 15 7.50 2.15 -0.73
C LEU A 15 7.42 1.32 -2.01
N SER A 16 6.77 0.16 -1.94
CA SER A 16 6.54 -0.67 -3.13
C SER A 16 5.75 0.09 -4.19
N ALA A 17 4.69 0.80 -3.81
CA ALA A 17 3.91 1.64 -4.72
C ALA A 17 4.77 2.75 -5.36
N VAL A 18 5.63 3.42 -4.59
CA VAL A 18 6.56 4.45 -5.10
C VAL A 18 7.54 3.86 -6.12
N MET A 19 8.07 2.65 -5.88
CA MET A 19 8.96 1.98 -6.83
C MET A 19 8.23 1.62 -8.13
N VAL A 20 6.99 1.10 -8.04
CA VAL A 20 6.14 0.82 -9.20
C VAL A 20 5.89 2.10 -10.00
N ARG A 21 5.48 3.18 -9.34
CA ARG A 21 5.24 4.50 -9.97
C ARG A 21 6.47 4.96 -10.75
N ASN A 22 7.62 5.01 -10.09
CA ASN A 22 8.85 5.51 -10.71
C ASN A 22 9.25 4.67 -11.94
N ARG A 23 9.03 3.36 -11.88
CA ARG A 23 9.32 2.46 -13.01
C ARG A 23 8.34 2.61 -14.17
N LEU A 24 7.07 2.89 -13.89
CA LEU A 24 6.07 3.12 -14.94
C LEU A 24 6.28 4.48 -15.61
N LEU A 25 6.55 5.52 -14.82
CA LEU A 25 6.87 6.85 -15.35
C LEU A 25 8.16 6.87 -16.17
N SER A 26 9.17 6.06 -15.80
CA SER A 26 10.40 5.93 -16.60
C SER A 26 10.18 5.31 -17.99
N GLN A 27 8.98 4.81 -18.29
CA GLN A 27 8.60 4.24 -19.59
C GLN A 27 7.78 5.23 -20.44
N ASN A 28 7.65 6.51 -20.02
CA ASN A 28 6.87 7.54 -20.71
C ASN A 28 5.37 7.21 -20.90
N ASN A 29 4.83 6.33 -20.07
CA ASN A 29 3.41 5.98 -20.08
C ASN A 29 2.65 6.94 -19.15
N SER A 30 2.02 7.99 -19.70
CA SER A 30 1.12 8.88 -18.96
C SER A 30 -0.12 9.20 -19.81
N PRO A 31 -1.34 9.19 -19.24
CA PRO A 31 -1.68 8.88 -17.83
C PRO A 31 -1.58 7.37 -17.53
N LEU A 32 -1.27 7.00 -16.29
CA LEU A 32 -1.20 5.60 -15.89
C LEU A 32 -2.60 5.08 -15.55
N ILE A 33 -2.97 3.95 -16.15
CA ILE A 33 -4.18 3.20 -15.84
C ILE A 33 -3.75 1.81 -15.43
N MET A 34 -4.06 1.41 -14.20
CA MET A 34 -3.70 0.09 -13.70
C MET A 34 -4.66 -0.41 -12.63
N ASP A 35 -4.78 -1.73 -12.55
CA ASP A 35 -5.47 -2.41 -11.47
C ASP A 35 -4.46 -3.12 -10.56
N ILE A 36 -4.64 -2.97 -9.25
CA ILE A 36 -3.85 -3.67 -8.25
C ILE A 36 -4.59 -4.96 -7.87
N TYR A 37 -3.90 -6.09 -7.86
CA TYR A 37 -4.45 -7.35 -7.34
C TYR A 37 -3.76 -7.69 -6.02
N THR A 38 -4.54 -7.94 -4.97
CA THR A 38 -4.02 -8.33 -3.65
C THR A 38 -5.03 -9.12 -2.85
N GLN A 39 -4.58 -9.70 -1.74
CA GLN A 39 -5.36 -10.67 -0.99
C GLN A 39 -6.38 -10.00 -0.05
N GLY A 40 -7.64 -10.42 -0.17
CA GLY A 40 -8.68 -10.22 0.83
C GLY A 40 -8.75 -8.83 1.44
N VAL A 41 -8.78 -8.81 2.77
CA VAL A 41 -8.97 -7.58 3.57
C VAL A 41 -7.81 -6.59 3.49
N HIS A 42 -6.64 -7.01 3.03
CA HIS A 42 -5.47 -6.14 2.85
C HIS A 42 -5.68 -5.11 1.74
N ALA A 43 -6.55 -5.43 0.77
CA ALA A 43 -6.79 -4.62 -0.41
C ALA A 43 -7.08 -3.15 -0.11
N ARG A 44 -7.98 -2.86 0.85
CA ARG A 44 -8.35 -1.47 1.15
C ARG A 44 -7.14 -0.63 1.57
N ARG A 45 -6.26 -1.18 2.40
CA ARG A 45 -5.07 -0.46 2.87
C ARG A 45 -4.05 -0.30 1.76
N THR A 46 -3.83 -1.35 0.96
CA THR A 46 -2.99 -1.27 -0.24
C THR A 46 -3.48 -0.17 -1.18
N TYR A 47 -4.78 -0.14 -1.49
CA TYR A 47 -5.37 0.87 -2.36
C TYR A 47 -5.09 2.28 -1.87
N THR A 48 -5.28 2.50 -0.56
CA THR A 48 -5.07 3.81 0.07
C THR A 48 -3.61 4.26 -0.07
N LEU A 49 -2.65 3.36 0.20
CA LEU A 49 -1.22 3.64 0.10
C LEU A 49 -0.76 3.86 -1.35
N TYR A 50 -1.30 3.10 -2.31
CA TYR A 50 -1.04 3.32 -3.73
C TYR A 50 -1.59 4.66 -4.20
N LYS A 51 -2.82 5.02 -3.80
CA LYS A 51 -3.39 6.33 -4.11
C LYS A 51 -2.55 7.48 -3.52
N MET A 52 -2.03 7.32 -2.31
CA MET A 52 -1.09 8.29 -1.70
C MET A 52 0.20 8.41 -2.53
N ALA A 53 0.75 7.29 -3.01
CA ALA A 53 1.95 7.31 -3.83
C ALA A 53 1.71 7.91 -5.23
N PHE A 54 0.53 7.71 -5.84
CA PHE A 54 0.28 8.06 -7.23
C PHE A 54 -0.48 9.39 -7.48
N ARG A 55 -0.78 10.20 -6.46
CA ARG A 55 -1.39 11.56 -6.56
C ARG A 55 -2.35 11.78 -7.74
N ASP A 56 -3.62 11.37 -7.59
CA ASP A 56 -4.86 11.74 -8.32
C ASP A 56 -4.93 11.92 -9.85
N ILE A 57 -3.81 11.95 -10.57
CA ILE A 57 -3.76 12.05 -12.03
C ILE A 57 -3.98 10.66 -12.66
N ASP A 58 -3.64 9.60 -11.93
CA ASP A 58 -3.67 8.23 -12.41
C ASP A 58 -4.94 7.48 -11.99
N LYS A 59 -5.46 6.65 -12.92
CA LYS A 59 -6.63 5.79 -12.69
C LYS A 59 -6.18 4.47 -12.11
N ILE A 60 -6.30 4.34 -10.80
CA ILE A 60 -5.96 3.13 -10.06
C ILE A 60 -7.24 2.42 -9.61
N GLY A 61 -7.39 1.17 -10.03
CA GLY A 61 -8.39 0.24 -9.50
C GLY A 61 -7.77 -0.81 -8.58
N ILE A 62 -8.62 -1.60 -7.92
CA ILE A 62 -8.18 -2.69 -7.05
C ILE A 62 -9.13 -3.89 -7.09
N TYR A 63 -8.53 -5.07 -7.18
CA TYR A 63 -9.21 -6.36 -7.03
C TYR A 63 -8.68 -7.07 -5.79
N ALA A 64 -9.61 -7.44 -4.92
CA ALA A 64 -9.34 -8.22 -3.72
C ALA A 64 -9.68 -9.69 -4.00
N SER A 65 -8.71 -10.59 -3.85
CA SER A 65 -8.98 -12.02 -3.88
C SER A 65 -9.80 -12.42 -2.65
N GLN A 66 -10.59 -13.49 -2.77
CA GLN A 66 -11.20 -14.09 -1.57
C GLN A 66 -10.11 -14.81 -0.76
N SER A 67 -10.32 -14.90 0.55
CA SER A 67 -9.47 -15.74 1.39
C SER A 67 -9.93 -17.20 1.28
N GLU A 68 -8.99 -18.12 1.15
CA GLU A 68 -9.29 -19.56 1.15
C GLU A 68 -9.55 -20.10 2.57
N SER A 69 -9.06 -19.40 3.59
CA SER A 69 -9.04 -19.84 4.99
C SER A 69 -10.19 -19.31 5.85
N TYR A 70 -10.93 -18.29 5.38
CA TYR A 70 -12.07 -17.75 6.10
C TYR A 70 -13.05 -17.01 5.17
N ASP A 71 -14.33 -17.03 5.53
CA ASP A 71 -15.35 -16.19 4.88
C ASP A 71 -15.32 -14.78 5.48
N LEU A 72 -15.22 -13.76 4.63
CA LEU A 72 -15.26 -12.35 5.01
C LEU A 72 -16.58 -11.93 5.69
N LYS A 73 -17.70 -12.61 5.47
CA LYS A 73 -18.97 -12.29 6.15
C LYS A 73 -19.03 -12.80 7.58
N THR A 74 -18.24 -13.82 7.90
CA THR A 74 -18.19 -14.45 9.23
C THR A 74 -16.76 -14.59 9.73
N TRP A 75 -15.92 -13.60 9.42
CA TRP A 75 -14.47 -13.62 9.62
C TRP A 75 -14.06 -13.88 11.07
N TRP A 76 -14.89 -13.48 12.04
CA TRP A 76 -14.64 -13.67 13.47
C TRP A 76 -14.75 -15.13 13.94
N LYS A 77 -15.28 -16.04 13.11
CA LYS A 77 -15.43 -17.46 13.46
C LYS A 77 -14.12 -18.25 13.39
N THR A 78 -13.09 -17.72 12.72
CA THR A 78 -11.77 -18.37 12.63
C THR A 78 -10.69 -17.45 13.21
N SER A 79 -9.68 -18.06 13.82
CA SER A 79 -8.53 -17.31 14.37
C SER A 79 -7.81 -16.51 13.28
N GLU A 80 -7.68 -17.10 12.09
CA GLU A 80 -7.06 -16.45 10.94
C GLU A 80 -7.87 -15.25 10.46
N GLY A 81 -9.18 -15.39 10.25
CA GLY A 81 -10.04 -14.29 9.84
C GLY A 81 -10.07 -13.16 10.87
N ALA A 82 -10.17 -13.50 12.16
CA ALA A 82 -10.09 -12.53 13.26
C ALA A 82 -8.78 -11.75 13.23
N LYS A 83 -7.63 -12.45 13.14
CA LYS A 83 -6.32 -11.82 13.08
C LYS A 83 -6.17 -10.92 11.85
N SER A 84 -6.50 -11.43 10.66
CA SER A 84 -6.38 -10.69 9.41
C SER A 84 -7.20 -9.41 9.41
N VAL A 85 -8.48 -9.49 9.79
CA VAL A 85 -9.37 -8.31 9.79
C VAL A 85 -8.95 -7.30 10.84
N VAL A 86 -8.66 -7.72 12.08
CA VAL A 86 -8.26 -6.81 13.16
C VAL A 86 -6.94 -6.12 12.84
N THR A 87 -5.94 -6.87 12.35
CA THR A 87 -4.65 -6.28 11.96
C THR A 87 -4.84 -5.25 10.84
N GLU A 88 -5.67 -5.53 9.83
CA GLU A 88 -5.92 -4.56 8.76
C GLU A 88 -6.72 -3.34 9.22
N VAL A 89 -7.66 -3.50 10.15
CA VAL A 89 -8.38 -2.36 10.74
C VAL A 89 -7.42 -1.44 11.50
N VAL A 90 -6.58 -1.99 12.38
CA VAL A 90 -5.59 -1.21 13.14
C VAL A 90 -4.57 -0.58 12.20
N GLY A 91 -4.07 -1.34 11.23
CA GLY A 91 -3.13 -0.85 10.21
C GLY A 91 -3.74 0.28 9.38
N MET A 92 -5.00 0.15 8.97
CA MET A 92 -5.72 1.19 8.23
C MET A 92 -5.88 2.46 9.07
N LEU A 93 -6.24 2.33 10.35
CA LEU A 93 -6.35 3.47 11.26
C LEU A 93 -5.01 4.20 11.39
N TRP A 94 -3.91 3.47 11.57
CA TRP A 94 -2.58 4.07 11.62
C TRP A 94 -2.22 4.79 10.31
N VAL A 95 -2.52 4.18 9.15
CA VAL A 95 -2.29 4.81 7.83
C VAL A 95 -3.06 6.12 7.69
N LYS A 96 -4.32 6.16 8.14
CA LYS A 96 -5.14 7.37 8.02
C LYS A 96 -4.79 8.45 9.04
N CYS A 97 -4.49 8.07 10.28
CA CYS A 97 -4.30 9.02 11.38
C CYS A 97 -2.87 9.53 11.52
N CYS A 98 -1.89 8.66 11.26
CA CYS A 98 -0.50 8.88 11.70
C CYS A 98 0.51 8.82 10.55
N PHE A 99 0.18 8.15 9.44
CA PHE A 99 1.11 7.99 8.33
C PHE A 99 1.07 9.21 7.40
N LYS A 100 2.20 9.93 7.35
CA LYS A 100 2.42 11.04 6.42
C LYS A 100 3.72 10.76 5.65
N PRO A 101 3.63 10.34 4.38
CA PRO A 101 4.84 10.13 3.59
C PRO A 101 5.55 11.47 3.34
N GLY A 102 6.86 11.42 3.13
CA GLY A 102 7.63 12.59 2.68
C GLY A 102 7.16 13.09 1.32
N GLU A 103 7.56 14.30 0.96
CA GLU A 103 7.21 14.90 -0.33
C GLU A 103 7.62 14.02 -1.51
N GLN A 104 6.80 13.98 -2.55
CA GLN A 104 7.08 13.15 -3.71
C GLN A 104 8.44 13.47 -4.35
N GLY A 105 9.26 12.45 -4.59
CA GLY A 105 10.61 12.59 -5.12
C GLY A 105 11.68 12.87 -4.06
N SER A 106 11.29 13.18 -2.81
CA SER A 106 12.23 13.40 -1.72
C SER A 106 12.90 12.10 -1.24
N HIS A 107 13.99 12.25 -0.48
CA HIS A 107 14.61 11.13 0.21
C HIS A 107 13.63 10.50 1.23
N GLN A 108 12.88 11.33 1.95
CA GLN A 108 11.94 10.93 3.00
C GLN A 108 10.75 10.12 2.44
N GLU A 109 10.35 10.34 1.18
CA GLU A 109 9.34 9.52 0.52
C GLU A 109 9.74 8.04 0.51
N LYS A 110 11.01 7.74 0.22
CA LYS A 110 11.51 6.36 0.09
C LYS A 110 12.01 5.76 1.41
N TRP A 111 12.61 6.59 2.26
CA TRP A 111 13.38 6.11 3.42
C TRP A 111 12.71 6.39 4.77
N GLY A 112 11.62 7.17 4.79
CA GLY A 112 11.00 7.66 6.01
C GLY A 112 11.87 8.67 6.74
N LEU A 113 11.48 9.04 7.96
CA LEU A 113 12.29 9.88 8.84
C LEU A 113 13.43 9.05 9.44
N VAL A 114 14.68 9.46 9.21
CA VAL A 114 15.83 8.90 9.93
C VAL A 114 15.77 9.41 11.37
N LYS A 115 15.93 8.52 12.35
CA LYS A 115 15.81 8.77 13.81
C LYS A 115 16.62 9.95 14.39
N ASN A 116 17.46 10.62 13.60
CA ASN A 116 18.43 11.63 14.06
C ASN A 116 18.28 13.02 13.41
N GLN A 117 17.06 13.47 13.11
CA GLN A 117 16.81 14.89 12.84
C GLN A 117 15.78 15.43 13.84
N LYS A 118 16.30 15.84 15.01
CA LYS A 118 15.75 16.89 15.86
C LYS A 118 16.52 18.17 15.59
#